data_AF-A0A7G2TMD4-F1
#
_entry.id   AF-A0A7G2TMD4-F1
#
_cell.length_a   1.000
_cell.length_b   1.000
_cell.length_c   1.000
_cell.angle_alpha   90.00
_cell.angle_beta   90.00
_cell.angle_gamma   90.00
#
_symmetry.space_group_name_H-M   'P 1'
#
loop_
_entity.id
_entity.type
_entity.pdbx_description
1 polymer ?
#
loop_
_entity_poly.entity_id
_entity_poly.type
_entity_poly.pdbx_seq_one_letter_code
_entity_poly.pdbx_strand_id
1 'polypeptide(L)'
;MQTELGTRRRVLHVTYERYLAADAAWQAALSEMRRWFPASSRPYRVAIGDPGSPIRALYESRSRALAQLETARVKFETAKRRLAARRERTRERTTVHILLH
;
A
#
# COMPACT_ATOMS: atom_id res chain seq x y z
N MET A 1 9.24 -20.79 -2.31
CA MET A 1 9.27 -19.70 -3.33
C MET A 1 7.90 -19.32 -3.85
N GLN A 2 7.09 -20.23 -4.41
CA GLN A 2 5.69 -19.92 -4.78
C GLN A 2 4.83 -19.56 -3.55
N THR A 3 5.01 -20.28 -2.44
CA THR A 3 4.43 -19.97 -1.12
C THR A 3 4.85 -18.58 -0.60
N GLU A 4 6.11 -18.20 -0.82
CA GLU A 4 6.66 -16.89 -0.47
C GLU A 4 6.02 -15.75 -1.27
N LEU A 5 5.74 -16.00 -2.56
CA LEU A 5 5.04 -15.05 -3.43
C LEU A 5 3.56 -14.95 -3.06
N GLY A 6 2.91 -16.08 -2.74
CA GLY A 6 1.55 -16.12 -2.24
C GLY A 6 1.39 -15.34 -0.93
N THR A 7 2.34 -15.49 -0.01
CA THR A 7 2.39 -14.73 1.25
C THR A 7 2.49 -13.23 0.98
N ARG A 8 3.39 -12.80 0.09
CA ARG A 8 3.51 -11.37 -0.27
C ARG A 8 2.28 -10.82 -0.98
N ARG A 9 1.62 -11.61 -1.83
CA ARG A 9 0.35 -11.24 -2.45
C ARG A 9 -0.73 -11.01 -1.39
N ARG A 10 -0.80 -11.87 -0.36
CA ARG A 10 -1.73 -11.72 0.76
C ARG A 10 -1.43 -10.45 1.57
N VAL A 11 -0.15 -10.18 1.86
CA VAL A 11 0.26 -8.94 2.55
C VAL A 11 -0.15 -7.72 1.73
N LEU A 12 0.09 -7.73 0.42
CA LEU A 12 -0.31 -6.64 -0.48
C LEU A 12 -1.82 -6.38 -0.42
N HIS A 13 -2.63 -7.44 -0.45
CA HIS A 13 -4.09 -7.35 -0.33
C HIS A 13 -4.51 -6.72 1.01
N VAL A 14 -3.98 -7.22 2.13
CA VAL A 14 -4.30 -6.70 3.46
C VAL A 14 -3.90 -5.23 3.60
N THR A 15 -2.74 -4.83 3.09
CA THR A 15 -2.33 -3.41 3.12
C THR A 15 -3.19 -2.53 2.23
N TYR A 16 -3.72 -3.08 1.13
CA TYR A 16 -4.64 -2.36 0.25
C TYR A 16 -5.98 -2.12 0.92
N GLU A 17 -6.57 -3.16 1.55
CA GLU A 17 -7.82 -3.04 2.32
C GLU A 17 -7.67 -2.03 3.47
N ARG A 18 -6.55 -2.06 4.20
CA ARG A 18 -6.25 -1.10 5.27
C ARG A 18 -6.16 0.34 4.76
N TYR A 19 -5.54 0.53 3.61
CA TYR A 19 -5.49 1.85 2.98
C TYR A 19 -6.89 2.34 2.60
N LEU A 20 -7.70 1.49 1.95
CA LEU A 20 -9.08 1.85 1.58
C LEU A 20 -9.92 2.22 2.80
N ALA A 21 -9.82 1.46 3.89
CA ALA A 21 -10.52 1.77 5.14
C ALA A 21 -10.08 3.11 5.74
N ALA A 22 -8.77 3.40 5.76
CA ALA A 22 -8.24 4.64 6.29
C ALA A 22 -8.59 5.85 5.40
N ASP A 23 -8.57 5.70 4.07
CA ASP A 23 -8.99 6.73 3.13
C ASP A 23 -10.49 7.03 3.25
N ALA A 24 -11.33 6.00 3.35
CA ALA A 24 -12.77 6.17 3.56
C ALA A 24 -13.08 6.91 4.86
N ALA A 25 -12.43 6.55 5.97
CA ALA A 25 -12.60 7.24 7.25
C ALA A 25 -12.18 8.72 7.18
N TRP A 26 -11.08 9.01 6.50
CA TRP A 26 -10.63 10.39 6.25
C TRP A 26 -11.64 11.20 5.43
N GLN A 27 -12.14 10.62 4.33
CA GLN A 27 -13.12 11.29 3.47
C GLN A 27 -14.46 11.52 4.18
N ALA A 28 -14.90 10.56 5.00
CA ALA A 28 -16.09 10.69 5.81
C ALA A 28 -15.98 11.87 6.79
N ALA A 29 -14.86 11.97 7.51
CA ALA A 29 -14.63 13.07 8.45
C ALA A 29 -14.54 14.43 7.74
N LEU A 30 -13.90 14.50 6.57
CA LEU A 30 -13.89 15.72 5.76
C LEU A 30 -15.27 16.12 5.25
N SER A 31 -16.09 15.14 4.85
CA SER A 31 -17.44 15.36 4.36
C SER A 31 -18.35 15.86 5.48
N GLU A 32 -18.23 15.27 6.67
CA GLU A 32 -18.97 15.68 7.86
C GLU A 32 -18.60 17.11 8.28
N MET A 33 -17.30 17.43 8.34
CA MET A 33 -16.84 18.80 8.59
C MET A 33 -17.42 19.79 7.57
N ARG A 34 -17.47 19.43 6.28
CA ARG A 34 -18.03 20.30 5.24
C ARG A 34 -19.54 20.51 5.39
N ARG A 35 -20.25 19.57 6.01
CA ARG A 35 -21.69 19.62 6.29
C ARG A 35 -22.01 20.55 7.46
N TRP A 36 -21.24 20.48 8.54
CA TRP A 36 -21.48 21.29 9.74
C TRP A 36 -21.03 22.74 9.61
N PHE A 37 -20.00 23.00 8.80
CA PHE A 37 -19.42 24.34 8.70
C PHE A 37 -19.65 24.96 7.30
N PRO A 38 -20.30 26.14 7.22
CA PRO A 38 -20.41 26.89 5.97
C PRO A 38 -19.01 27.23 5.46
N ALA A 39 -18.85 27.41 4.14
CA ALA A 39 -17.53 27.53 3.51
C ALA A 39 -16.64 28.63 4.13
N SER A 40 -17.23 29.72 4.61
CA SER A 40 -16.58 30.85 5.29
C SER A 40 -16.17 30.59 6.74
N SER A 41 -16.68 29.54 7.38
CA SER A 41 -16.46 29.23 8.81
C SER A 41 -15.89 27.82 9.02
N ARG A 42 -15.42 27.17 7.96
CA ARG A 42 -14.73 25.87 8.07
C ARG A 42 -13.47 26.04 8.93
N PRO A 43 -13.18 25.09 9.84
CA PRO A 43 -11.91 25.07 10.56
C PRO A 43 -10.76 25.23 9.56
N TYR A 44 -9.92 26.25 9.76
CA TYR A 44 -8.84 26.59 8.85
C TYR A 44 -7.90 25.39 8.65
N ARG A 45 -7.11 25.36 7.57
CA ARG A 45 -6.05 24.34 7.37
C ARG A 45 -5.15 24.13 8.61
N VAL A 46 -5.05 25.12 9.50
CA VAL A 46 -4.34 25.02 10.78
C VAL A 46 -4.96 24.00 11.74
N ALA A 47 -6.28 23.79 11.75
CA ALA A 47 -6.94 22.76 12.56
C ALA A 47 -6.64 21.33 12.08
N ILE A 48 -6.29 21.17 10.80
CA ILE A 48 -5.71 19.92 10.27
C ILE A 48 -4.27 19.77 10.75
N GLY A 49 -3.54 20.88 10.95
CA GLY A 49 -2.16 20.92 11.41
C GLY A 49 -1.98 20.83 12.93
N ASP A 50 -3.04 21.00 13.72
CA ASP A 50 -2.98 20.97 15.18
C ASP A 50 -2.62 19.56 15.69
N PRO A 51 -1.48 19.40 16.38
CA PRO A 51 -1.07 18.12 16.95
C PRO A 51 -2.10 17.62 17.97
N GLY A 52 -2.78 16.51 17.67
CA GLY A 52 -3.78 15.91 18.54
C GLY A 52 -5.22 16.03 18.05
N SER A 53 -5.49 16.79 16.98
CA SER A 53 -6.84 16.84 16.41
C SER A 53 -7.27 15.47 15.84
N PRO A 54 -8.55 15.05 15.99
CA PRO A 54 -9.03 13.81 15.42
C PRO A 54 -8.84 13.74 13.89
N ILE A 55 -8.94 14.88 13.22
CA ILE A 55 -8.69 15.03 11.78
C ILE A 55 -7.22 14.76 11.46
N ARG A 56 -6.27 15.35 12.20
CA ARG A 56 -4.83 15.04 12.05
C ARG A 56 -4.55 13.54 12.21
N ALA A 57 -5.19 12.89 13.20
CA ALA A 57 -5.02 11.45 13.45
C ALA A 57 -5.50 10.59 12.28
N LEU A 58 -6.63 10.94 11.66
CA LEU A 58 -7.14 10.26 10.47
C LEU A 58 -6.23 10.45 9.26
N TYR A 59 -5.72 11.67 9.05
CA TYR A 59 -4.74 11.92 8.00
C TYR A 59 -3.47 11.09 8.20
N GLU A 60 -2.90 11.06 9.41
CA GLU A 60 -1.70 10.28 9.73
C GLU A 60 -1.95 8.77 9.58
N SER A 61 -3.13 8.29 9.99
CA SER A 61 -3.55 6.90 9.76
C SER A 61 -3.53 6.55 8.27
N ARG A 62 -4.15 7.39 7.43
CA ARG A 62 -4.18 7.24 5.97
C ARG A 62 -2.77 7.25 5.37
N SER A 63 -1.94 8.21 5.76
CA SER A 63 -0.57 8.34 5.27
C SER A 63 0.29 7.12 5.64
N ARG A 64 0.17 6.62 6.88
CA ARG A 64 0.85 5.39 7.30
C ARG A 64 0.37 4.16 6.53
N ALA A 65 -0.94 4.03 6.30
CA ALA A 65 -1.50 2.92 5.54
C ALA A 65 -1.02 2.94 4.07
N LEU A 66 -0.93 4.12 3.46
CA LEU A 66 -0.39 4.28 2.11
C LEU A 66 1.09 3.87 2.04
N ALA A 67 1.92 4.33 2.98
CA ALA A 67 3.34 3.94 3.02
C ALA A 67 3.54 2.42 3.18
N GLN A 68 2.68 1.77 3.97
CA GLN A 68 2.69 0.31 4.12
C GLN A 68 2.30 -0.41 2.82
N LEU A 69 1.28 0.08 2.12
CA LEU A 69 0.84 -0.43 0.83
C LEU A 69 1.95 -0.32 -0.24
N GLU A 70 2.59 0.85 -0.33
CA GLU A 70 3.71 1.08 -1.25
C GLU A 70 4.88 0.13 -0.96
N THR A 71 5.23 -0.03 0.32
CA THR A 71 6.26 -0.98 0.76
C THR A 71 5.90 -2.42 0.37
N ALA A 72 4.65 -2.84 0.59
CA ALA A 72 4.18 -4.17 0.24
C ALA A 72 4.24 -4.41 -1.28
N ARG A 73 3.87 -3.40 -2.07
CA ARG A 73 3.93 -3.42 -3.53
C ARG A 73 5.36 -3.62 -4.02
N VAL A 74 6.31 -2.82 -3.52
CA VAL A 74 7.73 -2.95 -3.88
C VAL A 74 8.23 -4.36 -3.55
N LYS A 75 7.97 -4.86 -2.33
CA LYS A 75 8.39 -6.21 -1.91
C LYS A 75 7.80 -7.30 -2.79
N PHE A 76 6.53 -7.18 -3.19
CA PHE A 76 5.88 -8.14 -4.07
C PHE A 76 6.50 -8.15 -5.48
N GLU A 77 6.72 -6.97 -6.08
CA GLU A 77 7.32 -6.87 -7.41
C GLU A 77 8.78 -7.35 -7.43
N THR A 78 9.56 -7.04 -6.39
CA THR A 78 10.92 -7.59 -6.26
C THR A 78 10.90 -9.12 -6.18
N ALA A 79 9.95 -9.71 -5.44
CA ALA A 79 9.81 -11.16 -5.37
C ALA A 79 9.41 -11.78 -6.72
N LYS A 80 8.51 -11.13 -7.48
CA LYS A 80 8.18 -11.54 -8.86
C LYS A 80 9.40 -11.56 -9.77
N ARG A 81 10.18 -10.47 -9.78
CA ARG A 81 11.41 -10.36 -10.58
C ARG A 81 12.42 -11.44 -10.22
N ARG A 82 12.64 -11.69 -8.92
CA ARG A 82 13.53 -12.76 -8.45
C ARG A 82 13.08 -14.15 -8.90
N LEU A 83 11.78 -14.42 -8.90
CA LEU A 83 11.24 -15.69 -9.38
C LEU A 83 11.43 -15.85 -10.89
N ALA A 84 11.16 -14.81 -11.67
CA ALA A 84 11.37 -14.81 -13.12
C ALA A 84 12.85 -15.06 -13.49
N ALA A 85 13.77 -14.31 -12.87
CA ALA A 85 15.21 -14.46 -13.11
C ALA A 85 15.73 -15.86 -12.75
N ARG A 86 15.16 -16.52 -11.73
CA ARG A 86 15.51 -17.90 -11.40
C ARG A 86 15.01 -18.90 -12.44
N ARG A 87 13.78 -18.73 -12.92
CA ARG A 87 13.21 -19.59 -13.97
C ARG A 87 14.03 -19.53 -15.24
N GLU A 88 14.50 -18.34 -15.61
CA GLU A 88 15.35 -18.16 -16.79
C GLU A 88 16.69 -18.89 -16.64
N ARG A 89 17.39 -18.69 -15.51
CA ARG A 89 18.63 -19.43 -15.22
C ARG A 89 18.45 -20.94 -15.21
N THR A 90 17.33 -21.45 -14.69
CA THR A 90 17.05 -22.90 -14.72
C THR A 90 16.85 -23.38 -16.15
N ARG A 91 16.12 -22.63 -17.00
CA ARG A 91 15.94 -22.95 -18.41
C ARG A 91 17.27 -22.98 -19.16
N GLU A 92 18.08 -21.93 -19.01
CA GLU A 92 19.42 -21.86 -19.62
C GLU A 92 20.27 -23.08 -19.24
N ARG A 93 20.27 -23.46 -17.95
CA ARG A 93 21.04 -24.62 -17.48
C ARG A 93 20.52 -25.95 -18.04
N THR A 94 19.21 -26.11 -18.16
CA THR A 94 18.60 -27.29 -18.78
C THR A 94 18.90 -27.36 -20.28
N THR A 95 18.82 -26.25 -20.99
CA THR A 95 19.13 -26.17 -22.43
C THR A 95 20.60 -26.51 -22.70
N VAL A 96 21.53 -25.98 -21.89
CA VAL A 96 22.96 -26.32 -22.00
C VAL A 96 23.19 -27.80 -21.72
N HIS A 97 22.51 -28.39 -20.74
CA HIS A 97 22.65 -29.83 -20.45
C HIS A 97 22.13 -30.71 -21.59
N ILE A 98 21.02 -30.34 -22.24
CA ILE A 98 20.46 -31.06 -23.39
C ILE A 98 21.36 -30.92 -24.63
N LEU A 99 22.04 -29.78 -24.82
CA LEU A 99 22.95 -29.56 -25.96
C LEU A 99 24.30 -30.26 -25.81
N LEU A 100 24.64 -30.75 -24.61
CA LEU A 100 25.91 -31.43 -24.32
C LEU A 100 25.79 -32.98 -24.29
N HIS A 101 24.61 -33.52 -24.66
CA HIS A 101 24.32 -34.96 -24.77
C HIS A 101 23.63 -35.26 -26.09
#